data_AF-A0A9D6XB00-F1
#
_entry.id   AF-A0A9D6XB00-F1
#
_cell.length_a   1.000
_cell.length_b   1.000
_cell.length_c   1.000
_cell.angle_alpha   90.00
_cell.angle_beta   90.00
_cell.angle_gamma   90.00
#
_symmetry.space_group_name_H-M   'P 1'
#
loop_
_entity.id
_entity.type
_entity.pdbx_description
1 polymer ?
#
loop_
_entity_poly.entity_id
_entity_poly.type
_entity_poly.pdbx_seq_one_letter_code
_entity_poly.pdbx_strand_id
1 'polypeptide(L)'
;MNRKAKALVPGEKAASPKLADLVTMEDPGAVLGETLAVARLISPSIDTVFVRHVFGDVRSLFEGVYPHYRRCNTDFHDFQHTTDCLLAMVRLMHGAHLSGIDLTEKEVRLGLVTALMHDTGYIQKDTETNGTGGCYTKVHVDRSIDFMESYFNLHGLSEADFHLCRRSPAAPTLKNWFFFTRNSPRPESPDSGTNMTFW
;
A
#
# COMPACT_ATOMS: atom_id res chain seq x y z
N MET A 1 -40.61 32.20 10.24
CA MET A 1 -41.04 30.85 10.67
C MET A 1 -41.71 30.14 9.51
N ASN A 2 -41.04 29.14 8.89
CA ASN A 2 -41.73 28.03 8.25
C ASN A 2 -40.74 26.88 7.99
N ARG A 3 -40.46 26.08 9.03
CA ARG A 3 -39.83 24.76 8.84
C ARG A 3 -40.94 23.82 8.41
N LYS A 4 -41.05 23.50 7.13
CA LYS A 4 -41.78 22.29 6.73
C LYS A 4 -40.93 21.10 7.16
N ALA A 5 -41.25 20.54 8.31
CA ALA A 5 -40.75 19.23 8.72
C ALA A 5 -41.29 18.22 7.70
N LYS A 6 -40.39 17.68 6.87
CA LYS A 6 -40.69 16.51 6.03
C LYS A 6 -40.85 15.34 7.00
N ALA A 7 -42.05 14.80 7.10
CA ALA A 7 -42.32 13.63 7.93
C ALA A 7 -41.42 12.47 7.49
N LEU A 8 -40.70 11.90 8.46
CA LEU A 8 -39.91 10.69 8.27
C LEU A 8 -40.90 9.54 8.03
N VAL A 9 -40.84 8.94 6.85
CA VAL A 9 -41.65 7.77 6.51
C VAL A 9 -41.15 6.59 7.35
N PRO A 10 -41.95 6.02 8.27
CA PRO A 10 -41.50 4.88 9.08
C PRO A 10 -41.53 3.62 8.21
N GLY A 11 -40.37 3.02 7.97
CA GLY A 11 -40.29 1.71 7.31
C GLY A 11 -39.22 1.55 6.22
N GLU A 12 -38.47 2.60 5.88
CA GLU A 12 -37.31 2.41 5.01
C GLU A 12 -36.20 1.71 5.82
N LYS A 13 -35.97 0.42 5.56
CA LYS A 13 -34.74 -0.24 6.01
C LYS A 13 -33.59 0.60 5.46
N ALA A 14 -32.79 1.21 6.34
CA ALA A 14 -31.53 1.80 5.93
C ALA A 14 -30.80 0.76 5.09
N ALA A 15 -30.46 1.12 3.84
CA ALA A 15 -29.75 0.23 2.95
C ALA A 15 -28.49 -0.25 3.67
N SER A 16 -28.23 -1.56 3.66
CA SER A 16 -27.00 -2.09 4.25
C SER A 16 -25.81 -1.36 3.60
N PRO A 17 -24.91 -0.75 4.40
CA PRO A 17 -23.79 0.00 3.85
C PRO A 17 -22.98 -0.93 2.96
N LYS A 18 -22.64 -0.47 1.75
CA LYS A 18 -21.71 -1.19 0.88
C LYS A 18 -20.30 -0.96 1.41
N LEU A 19 -19.40 -1.89 1.13
CA LEU A 19 -17.99 -1.75 1.49
C LEU A 19 -17.37 -0.45 0.93
N ALA A 20 -17.80 -0.04 -0.27
CA ALA A 20 -17.37 1.20 -0.92
C ALA A 20 -17.84 2.47 -0.18
N ASP A 21 -18.86 2.37 0.68
CA ASP A 21 -19.39 3.52 1.43
C ASP A 21 -18.60 3.78 2.73
N LEU A 22 -17.66 2.90 3.10
CA LEU A 22 -16.90 3.00 4.35
C LEU A 22 -15.67 3.90 4.23
N VAL A 23 -15.10 4.00 3.03
CA VAL A 23 -13.90 4.80 2.75
C VAL A 23 -14.13 5.54 1.45
N THR A 24 -13.98 6.87 1.46
CA THR A 24 -14.00 7.67 0.24
C THR A 24 -12.72 7.39 -0.54
N MET A 25 -12.79 6.45 -1.49
CA MET A 25 -11.62 5.94 -2.19
C MET A 25 -10.95 7.02 -3.06
N GLU A 26 -11.72 7.98 -3.59
CA GLU A 26 -11.25 9.09 -4.42
C GLU A 26 -10.55 10.20 -3.61
N ASP A 27 -10.55 10.11 -2.28
CA ASP A 27 -9.79 10.99 -1.40
C ASP A 27 -8.55 10.26 -0.86
N PRO A 28 -7.35 10.52 -1.41
CA PRO A 28 -6.10 9.94 -0.93
C PRO A 28 -5.88 10.16 0.58
N GLY A 29 -6.38 11.26 1.15
CA GLY A 29 -6.30 11.55 2.57
C GLY A 29 -7.18 10.63 3.42
N ALA A 30 -8.40 10.35 2.96
CA ALA A 30 -9.30 9.39 3.59
C ALA A 30 -8.72 7.97 3.53
N VAL A 31 -8.17 7.58 2.38
CA VAL A 31 -7.51 6.28 2.19
C VAL A 31 -6.30 6.13 3.13
N LEU A 32 -5.46 7.18 3.25
CA LEU A 32 -4.36 7.19 4.21
C LEU A 32 -4.84 7.12 5.66
N GLY A 33 -5.91 7.84 6.00
CA GLY A 33 -6.52 7.82 7.34
C GLY A 33 -6.95 6.42 7.75
N GLU A 34 -7.71 5.76 6.89
CA GLU A 34 -8.13 4.36 7.08
C GLU A 34 -6.92 3.42 7.14
N THR A 35 -5.95 3.60 6.24
CA THR A 35 -4.75 2.74 6.19
C THR A 35 -4.03 2.74 7.53
N LEU A 36 -3.82 3.92 8.12
CA LEU A 36 -3.13 4.05 9.40
C LEU A 36 -3.99 3.58 10.57
N ALA A 37 -5.32 3.67 10.47
CA ALA A 37 -6.22 3.09 11.46
C ALA A 37 -6.11 1.56 11.49
N VAL A 38 -6.16 0.91 10.32
CA VAL A 38 -6.00 -0.55 10.18
C VAL A 38 -4.60 -0.99 10.61
N ALA A 39 -3.55 -0.26 10.21
CA ALA A 39 -2.18 -0.61 10.59
C ALA A 39 -1.99 -0.62 12.12
N ARG A 40 -2.66 0.26 12.86
CA ARG A 40 -2.63 0.30 14.33
C ARG A 40 -3.34 -0.88 14.99
N LEU A 41 -4.27 -1.54 14.30
CA LEU A 41 -4.88 -2.78 14.78
C LEU A 41 -3.89 -3.95 14.75
N ILE A 42 -2.88 -3.89 13.88
CA ILE A 42 -1.81 -4.89 13.78
C ILE A 42 -0.66 -4.53 14.74
N SER A 43 -0.22 -3.27 14.70
CA SER A 43 0.88 -2.77 15.51
C SER A 43 0.52 -1.41 16.11
N PRO A 44 0.06 -1.36 17.38
CA PRO A 44 -0.35 -0.11 18.03
C PRO A 44 0.76 0.96 18.10
N SER A 45 2.02 0.54 18.08
CA SER A 45 3.20 1.40 18.14
C SER A 45 3.76 1.82 16.78
N ILE A 46 3.05 1.55 15.68
CA ILE A 46 3.55 1.84 14.33
C ILE A 46 3.91 3.32 14.14
N ASP A 47 5.07 3.57 13.51
CA ASP A 47 5.51 4.91 13.16
C ASP A 47 4.70 5.46 11.99
N THR A 48 3.56 6.06 12.33
CA THR A 48 2.69 6.71 11.34
C THR A 48 3.27 8.01 10.78
N VAL A 49 4.26 8.62 11.43
CA VAL A 49 4.87 9.87 10.93
C VAL A 49 5.69 9.56 9.69
N PHE A 50 6.53 8.54 9.77
CA PHE A 50 7.33 8.11 8.62
C PHE A 50 6.45 7.67 7.43
N VAL A 51 5.38 6.90 7.65
CA VAL A 51 4.46 6.51 6.57
C VAL A 51 3.79 7.73 5.92
N ARG A 52 3.41 8.74 6.70
CA ARG A 52 2.84 10.00 6.15
C ARG A 52 3.86 10.79 5.33
N HIS A 53 5.12 10.83 5.75
CA HIS A 53 6.18 11.48 4.98
C HIS A 53 6.35 10.80 3.61
N VAL A 54 6.51 9.47 3.60
CA VAL A 54 6.63 8.69 2.35
C VAL A 54 5.41 8.89 1.46
N PHE A 55 4.20 8.89 2.02
CA PHE A 55 2.97 9.16 1.27
C PHE A 55 3.02 10.55 0.59
N GLY A 56 3.46 11.58 1.32
CA GLY A 56 3.59 12.94 0.80
C GLY A 56 4.63 13.06 -0.31
N ASP A 57 5.76 12.37 -0.17
CA ASP A 57 6.83 12.38 -1.17
C ASP A 57 6.42 11.63 -2.45
N VAL A 58 5.77 10.47 -2.30
CA VAL A 58 5.20 9.74 -3.44
C VAL A 58 4.11 10.57 -4.12
N ARG A 59 3.21 11.21 -3.36
CA ARG A 59 2.22 12.13 -3.95
C ARG A 59 2.90 13.22 -4.77
N SER A 60 3.94 13.84 -4.20
CA SER A 60 4.74 14.88 -4.86
C SER A 60 5.38 14.37 -6.15
N LEU A 61 5.82 13.12 -6.17
CA LEU A 61 6.37 12.46 -7.36
C LEU A 61 5.33 12.34 -8.46
N PHE A 62 4.15 11.79 -8.15
CA PHE A 62 3.08 11.63 -9.14
C PHE A 62 2.52 12.97 -9.63
N GLU A 63 2.48 14.00 -8.79
CA GLU A 63 2.02 15.34 -9.14
C GLU A 63 3.04 16.13 -9.98
N GLY A 64 4.30 15.67 -10.05
CA GLY A 64 5.39 16.29 -10.80
C GLY A 64 6.06 17.45 -10.07
N VAL A 65 6.01 17.46 -8.73
CA VAL A 65 6.65 18.47 -7.87
C VAL A 65 7.86 17.90 -7.10
N TYR A 66 8.10 16.58 -7.20
CA TYR A 66 9.30 15.95 -6.67
C TYR A 66 10.51 16.21 -7.60
N PRO A 67 11.70 16.60 -7.06
CA PRO A 67 12.83 17.01 -7.88
C PRO A 67 13.30 15.95 -8.87
N HIS A 68 13.62 16.36 -10.10
CA HIS A 68 14.17 15.53 -11.19
C HIS A 68 13.18 14.60 -11.90
N TYR A 69 11.89 14.70 -11.57
CA TYR A 69 10.83 13.86 -12.14
C TYR A 69 9.69 14.69 -12.72
N ARG A 70 9.08 14.15 -13.75
CA ARG A 70 7.95 14.72 -14.46
C ARG A 70 6.65 14.28 -13.80
N ARG A 71 5.58 15.05 -14.03
CA ARG A 71 4.21 14.66 -13.65
C ARG A 71 3.82 13.32 -14.29
N CYS A 72 3.12 12.47 -13.54
CA CYS A 72 2.56 11.23 -14.04
C CYS A 72 1.64 11.49 -15.25
N ASN A 73 1.80 10.70 -16.31
CA ASN A 73 1.06 10.79 -17.56
C ASN A 73 0.62 9.41 -18.07
N THR A 74 0.43 8.44 -17.16
CA THR A 74 -0.17 7.15 -17.46
C THR A 74 -1.66 7.18 -17.18
N ASP A 75 -2.46 6.42 -17.94
CA ASP A 75 -3.93 6.41 -17.79
C ASP A 75 -4.43 5.67 -16.55
N PHE A 76 -3.65 4.71 -16.01
CA PHE A 76 -4.07 3.85 -14.91
C PHE A 76 -3.07 3.78 -13.75
N HIS A 77 -1.77 3.68 -14.02
CA HIS A 77 -0.73 3.60 -12.99
C HIS A 77 -0.45 4.97 -12.38
N ASP A 78 -1.49 5.57 -11.81
CA ASP A 78 -1.51 6.91 -11.23
C ASP A 78 -1.50 6.86 -9.70
N PHE A 79 -1.68 8.03 -9.07
CA PHE A 79 -1.66 8.10 -7.61
C PHE A 79 -2.89 7.47 -6.96
N GLN A 80 -4.05 7.46 -7.66
CA GLN A 80 -5.26 6.79 -7.17
C GLN A 80 -5.02 5.28 -7.08
N HIS A 81 -4.46 4.69 -8.14
CA HIS A 81 -4.09 3.28 -8.15
C HIS A 81 -3.10 2.94 -7.02
N THR A 82 -2.12 3.82 -6.79
CA THR A 82 -1.16 3.68 -5.69
C THR A 82 -1.85 3.64 -4.32
N THR A 83 -2.83 4.52 -4.08
CA THR A 83 -3.58 4.53 -2.81
C THR A 83 -4.54 3.35 -2.67
N ASP A 84 -5.13 2.87 -3.75
CA ASP A 84 -5.96 1.66 -3.75
C ASP A 84 -5.12 0.44 -3.32
N CYS A 85 -3.92 0.31 -3.89
CA CYS A 85 -2.95 -0.73 -3.55
C CYS A 85 -2.47 -0.63 -2.09
N LEU A 86 -2.25 0.58 -1.57
CA LEU A 86 -1.89 0.81 -0.18
C LEU A 86 -2.96 0.26 0.78
N LEU A 87 -4.23 0.60 0.55
CA LEU A 87 -5.32 0.13 1.40
C LEU A 87 -5.55 -1.38 1.29
N ALA A 88 -5.45 -1.93 0.08
CA ALA A 88 -5.51 -3.37 -0.13
C ALA A 88 -4.40 -4.09 0.65
N MET A 89 -3.17 -3.56 0.59
CA MET A 89 -2.01 -4.11 1.27
C MET A 89 -2.19 -4.16 2.79
N VAL A 90 -2.60 -3.06 3.44
CA VAL A 90 -2.80 -3.08 4.91
C VAL A 90 -3.94 -4.01 5.33
N ARG A 91 -5.00 -4.13 4.52
CA ARG A 91 -6.11 -5.05 4.79
C ARG A 91 -5.66 -6.51 4.69
N LEU A 92 -4.79 -6.85 3.75
CA LEU A 92 -4.18 -8.18 3.66
C LEU A 92 -3.29 -8.47 4.87
N MET A 93 -2.45 -7.52 5.28
CA MET A 93 -1.64 -7.65 6.50
C MET A 93 -2.49 -7.83 7.75
N HIS A 94 -3.59 -7.10 7.86
CA HIS A 94 -4.53 -7.24 8.97
C HIS A 94 -5.21 -8.61 8.96
N GLY A 95 -5.64 -9.09 7.79
CA GLY A 95 -6.17 -10.46 7.65
C GLY A 95 -5.16 -11.54 8.05
N ALA A 96 -3.88 -11.37 7.67
CA ALA A 96 -2.80 -12.26 8.10
C ALA A 96 -2.62 -12.24 9.63
N HIS A 97 -2.60 -11.04 10.23
CA HIS A 97 -2.52 -10.86 11.68
C HIS A 97 -3.66 -11.57 12.43
N LEU A 98 -4.90 -11.37 11.98
CA LEU A 98 -6.08 -12.05 12.55
C LEU A 98 -6.04 -13.58 12.38
N SER A 99 -5.30 -14.07 11.38
CA SER A 99 -5.08 -15.50 11.14
C SER A 99 -3.94 -16.09 11.97
N GLY A 100 -3.34 -15.31 12.90
CA GLY A 100 -2.27 -15.75 13.78
C GLY A 100 -0.86 -15.61 13.20
N ILE A 101 -0.68 -14.82 12.14
CA ILE A 101 0.65 -14.46 11.65
C ILE A 101 1.13 -13.22 12.40
N ASP A 102 2.22 -13.36 13.14
CA ASP A 102 2.87 -12.22 13.80
C ASP A 102 3.64 -11.39 12.78
N LEU A 103 3.21 -10.13 12.61
CA LEU A 103 3.91 -9.12 11.83
C LEU A 103 4.53 -8.11 12.78
N THR A 104 5.84 -7.92 12.70
CA THR A 104 6.52 -6.87 13.45
C THR A 104 6.09 -5.49 12.95
N GLU A 105 6.24 -4.47 13.79
CA GLU A 105 6.01 -3.07 13.39
C GLU A 105 6.76 -2.72 12.10
N LYS A 106 8.02 -3.16 12.02
CA LYS A 106 8.90 -2.93 10.88
C LYS A 106 8.33 -3.57 9.61
N GLU A 107 7.86 -4.81 9.67
CA GLU A 107 7.28 -5.49 8.50
C GLU A 107 6.00 -4.81 8.03
N VAL A 108 5.14 -4.36 8.95
CA VAL A 108 3.95 -3.59 8.59
C VAL A 108 4.35 -2.29 7.91
N ARG A 109 5.24 -1.51 8.54
CA ARG A 109 5.72 -0.23 8.02
C ARG A 109 6.36 -0.36 6.64
N LEU A 110 7.26 -1.33 6.46
CA LEU A 110 7.92 -1.58 5.17
C LEU A 110 6.94 -2.12 4.11
N GLY A 111 5.94 -2.91 4.49
CA GLY A 111 4.86 -3.31 3.59
C GLY A 111 4.08 -2.12 3.04
N LEU A 112 3.76 -1.12 3.88
CA LEU A 112 3.08 0.11 3.45
C LEU A 112 3.97 0.96 2.54
N VAL A 113 5.25 1.13 2.88
CA VAL A 113 6.23 1.87 2.05
C VAL A 113 6.38 1.21 0.68
N THR A 114 6.44 -0.12 0.65
CA THR A 114 6.58 -0.87 -0.60
C THR A 114 5.35 -0.69 -1.49
N ALA A 115 4.14 -0.73 -0.91
CA ALA A 115 2.90 -0.46 -1.65
C ALA A 115 2.86 0.98 -2.21
N LEU A 116 3.32 1.96 -1.44
CA LEU A 116 3.43 3.36 -1.91
C LEU A 116 4.38 3.52 -3.09
N MET A 117 5.48 2.78 -3.11
CA MET A 117 6.54 2.97 -4.11
C MET A 117 6.45 2.04 -5.33
N HIS A 118 5.54 1.07 -5.34
CA HIS A 118 5.58 -0.04 -6.30
C HIS A 118 5.53 0.39 -7.79
N ASP A 119 4.84 1.49 -8.09
CA ASP A 119 4.66 2.01 -9.46
C ASP A 119 5.44 3.30 -9.73
N THR A 120 6.33 3.71 -8.83
CA THR A 120 7.16 4.92 -9.02
C THR A 120 8.03 4.84 -10.28
N GLY A 121 8.35 3.63 -10.75
CA GLY A 121 9.09 3.38 -11.98
C GLY A 121 8.35 3.74 -13.27
N TYR A 122 7.04 4.00 -13.23
CA TYR A 122 6.32 4.60 -14.36
C TYR A 122 6.62 6.10 -14.51
N ILE A 123 7.08 6.77 -13.46
CA ILE A 123 7.35 8.20 -13.48
C ILE A 123 8.63 8.46 -14.27
N GLN A 124 8.52 9.35 -15.25
CA GLN A 124 9.62 9.75 -16.11
C GLN A 124 10.54 10.72 -15.36
N LYS A 125 11.86 10.58 -15.52
CA LYS A 125 12.84 11.60 -15.14
C LYS A 125 12.72 12.80 -16.08
N ASP A 126 13.22 13.96 -15.67
CA ASP A 126 13.19 15.18 -16.51
C ASP A 126 13.89 15.02 -17.86
N THR A 127 14.91 14.16 -17.91
CA THR A 127 15.68 13.83 -19.12
C THR A 127 14.94 12.87 -20.06
N GLU A 128 13.84 12.26 -19.63
CA GLU A 128 13.07 11.27 -20.38
C GLU A 128 11.86 11.95 -21.04
N THR A 129 12.03 12.40 -22.28
CA THR A 129 11.03 13.24 -22.96
C THR A 129 10.22 12.52 -24.04
N ASN A 130 10.50 11.24 -24.30
CA ASN A 130 9.83 10.47 -25.35
C ASN A 130 8.67 9.64 -24.77
N GLY A 131 7.50 9.73 -25.41
CA GLY A 131 6.31 8.96 -25.02
C GLY A 131 5.79 9.31 -23.63
N THR A 132 4.96 8.40 -23.09
CA THR A 132 4.44 8.47 -21.73
C THR A 132 5.18 7.51 -20.81
N GLY A 133 4.93 7.59 -19.50
CA GLY A 133 5.37 6.62 -18.51
C GLY A 133 5.01 5.18 -18.86
N GLY A 134 3.93 4.96 -19.62
CA GLY A 134 3.51 3.64 -20.09
C GLY A 134 4.58 2.91 -20.92
N CYS A 135 5.52 3.63 -21.54
CA CYS A 135 6.66 3.05 -22.25
C CYS A 135 7.56 2.21 -21.34
N TYR A 136 7.54 2.44 -20.03
CA TYR A 136 8.37 1.74 -19.04
C TYR A 136 7.70 0.49 -18.45
N THR A 137 6.52 0.07 -18.94
CA THR A 137 5.79 -1.11 -18.41
C THR A 137 6.67 -2.36 -18.25
N LYS A 138 7.63 -2.61 -19.15
CA LYS A 138 8.50 -3.80 -19.06
C LYS A 138 9.61 -3.71 -18.00
N VAL A 139 9.91 -2.50 -17.53
CA VAL A 139 11.05 -2.20 -16.64
C VAL A 139 10.64 -1.38 -15.41
N HIS A 140 9.35 -1.09 -15.24
CA HIS A 140 8.85 -0.23 -14.15
C HIS A 140 9.24 -0.79 -12.78
N VAL A 141 9.25 -2.11 -12.64
CA VAL A 141 9.67 -2.78 -11.40
C VAL A 141 11.09 -2.40 -10.99
N ASP A 142 12.05 -2.59 -11.89
CA ASP A 142 13.46 -2.30 -11.60
C ASP A 142 13.63 -0.80 -11.33
N ARG A 143 12.92 0.05 -12.10
CA ARG A 143 12.92 1.50 -11.88
C ARG A 143 12.31 1.91 -10.53
N SER A 144 11.26 1.24 -10.07
CA SER A 144 10.67 1.47 -8.75
C SER A 144 11.63 1.06 -7.64
N ILE A 145 12.36 -0.05 -7.82
CA ILE A 145 13.40 -0.51 -6.89
C ILE A 145 14.54 0.53 -6.83
N ASP A 146 15.01 1.03 -7.98
CA ASP A 146 16.05 2.06 -8.05
C ASP A 146 15.63 3.36 -7.37
N PHE A 147 14.37 3.78 -7.55
CA PHE A 147 13.80 4.94 -6.86
C PHE A 147 13.78 4.72 -5.35
N MET A 148 13.29 3.57 -4.90
CA MET A 148 13.22 3.22 -3.48
C MET A 148 14.60 3.16 -2.83
N GLU A 149 15.60 2.59 -3.50
CA GLU A 149 16.98 2.56 -3.01
C GLU A 149 17.53 3.98 -2.83
N SER A 150 17.35 4.83 -3.84
CA SER A 150 17.77 6.23 -3.80
C SER A 150 17.08 7.00 -2.66
N TYR A 151 15.79 6.76 -2.46
CA TYR A 151 15.01 7.35 -1.38
C TYR A 151 15.51 6.89 0.00
N PHE A 152 15.73 5.58 0.18
CA PHE A 152 16.19 5.05 1.47
C PHE A 152 17.56 5.62 1.87
N ASN A 153 18.46 5.74 0.89
CA ASN A 153 19.77 6.36 1.09
C ASN A 153 19.66 7.84 1.49
N LEU A 154 18.77 8.61 0.85
CA LEU A 154 18.57 10.02 1.16
C LEU A 154 18.00 10.25 2.57
N HIS A 155 17.12 9.35 3.02
CA HIS A 155 16.43 9.46 4.31
C HIS A 155 17.10 8.68 5.46
N GLY A 156 18.30 8.12 5.23
CA GLY A 156 19.09 7.44 6.26
C GLY A 156 18.47 6.12 6.75
N LEU A 157 17.68 5.45 5.91
CA LEU A 157 17.13 4.13 6.20
C LEU A 157 18.18 3.04 5.93
N SER A 158 18.11 1.95 6.69
CA SER A 158 19.14 0.93 6.60
C SER A 158 19.05 0.12 5.30
N GLU A 159 20.20 -0.32 4.78
CA GLU A 159 20.28 -1.26 3.64
C GLU A 159 19.50 -2.56 3.91
N ALA A 160 19.46 -3.00 5.17
CA ALA A 160 18.65 -4.13 5.60
C ALA A 160 17.14 -3.89 5.41
N ASP A 161 16.64 -2.68 5.71
CA ASP A 161 15.25 -2.32 5.48
C ASP A 161 14.93 -2.26 3.98
N PHE A 162 15.84 -1.73 3.16
CA PHE A 162 15.68 -1.76 1.70
C PHE A 162 15.63 -3.20 1.17
N HIS A 163 16.51 -4.08 1.64
CA HIS A 163 16.49 -5.49 1.23
C HIS A 163 15.20 -6.21 1.64
N LEU A 164 14.57 -5.84 2.75
CA LEU A 164 13.25 -6.36 3.10
C LEU A 164 12.19 -5.92 2.08
N CYS A 165 12.17 -4.64 1.67
CA CYS A 165 11.28 -4.15 0.62
C CYS A 165 11.55 -4.76 -0.76
N ARG A 166 12.83 -4.94 -1.13
CA ARG A 166 13.24 -5.55 -2.41
C ARG A 166 12.93 -7.04 -2.46
N ARG A 167 13.08 -7.75 -1.34
CA ARG A 167 12.73 -9.19 -1.22
C ARG A 167 11.24 -9.40 -0.99
N SER A 168 10.51 -8.38 -0.50
CA SER A 168 9.06 -8.40 -0.48
C SER A 168 8.58 -8.58 -1.93
N PRO A 169 7.78 -9.61 -2.22
CA PRO A 169 7.31 -9.89 -3.58
C PRO A 169 6.31 -8.86 -4.14
N ALA A 170 6.23 -7.68 -3.52
CA ALA A 170 5.42 -6.55 -3.97
C ALA A 170 5.94 -5.91 -5.26
N ALA A 171 7.10 -6.34 -5.75
CA ALA A 171 7.53 -6.16 -7.12
C ALA A 171 7.23 -7.45 -7.93
N PRO A 172 6.20 -7.57 -8.81
CA PRO A 172 4.98 -6.81 -9.03
C PRO A 172 3.74 -7.73 -9.00
N THR A 173 3.30 -8.26 -7.85
CA THR A 173 1.94 -8.83 -7.73
C THR A 173 1.61 -9.09 -6.26
N LEU A 174 0.44 -8.63 -5.82
CA LEU A 174 -0.19 -8.99 -4.54
C LEU A 174 -0.26 -10.51 -4.27
N LYS A 175 -0.07 -11.34 -5.31
CA LYS A 175 -0.08 -12.81 -5.26
C LYS A 175 1.02 -13.42 -4.39
N ASN A 176 2.19 -12.78 -4.28
CA ASN A 176 3.36 -13.43 -3.69
C ASN A 176 3.60 -13.06 -2.21
N TRP A 177 2.85 -12.13 -1.63
CA TRP A 177 2.98 -11.75 -0.21
C TRP A 177 2.71 -12.93 0.75
N PHE A 178 1.79 -13.83 0.39
CA PHE A 178 1.40 -14.98 1.23
C PHE A 178 2.54 -15.97 1.54
N PHE A 179 3.66 -15.94 0.81
CA PHE A 179 4.80 -16.82 1.06
C PHE A 179 5.81 -16.27 2.09
N PHE A 180 5.83 -14.95 2.32
CA PHE A 180 6.86 -14.31 3.15
C PHE A 180 6.71 -14.64 4.64
N THR A 181 5.47 -14.80 5.11
CA THR A 181 5.15 -15.08 6.52
C THR A 181 5.40 -16.53 6.94
N ARG A 182 5.77 -17.41 6.00
CA ARG A 182 6.08 -18.83 6.25
C ARG A 182 7.57 -19.12 6.52
N ASN A 183 8.47 -18.16 6.33
CA ASN A 183 9.92 -18.35 6.46
C ASN A 183 10.53 -17.89 7.80
N SER A 184 9.71 -17.46 8.77
CA SER A 184 10.14 -17.44 10.17
C SER A 184 10.20 -18.89 10.68
N PRO A 185 11.33 -19.37 11.25
CA PRO A 185 11.40 -20.73 11.75
C PRO A 185 10.32 -20.92 12.81
N ARG A 186 9.34 -21.80 12.54
CA ARG A 186 8.39 -22.23 13.55
C ARG A 186 9.15 -22.94 14.67
N PRO A 187 8.84 -22.71 15.95
CA PRO A 187 9.24 -23.65 16.98
C PRO A 187 8.65 -25.01 16.60
N GLU A 188 9.51 -26.03 16.50
CA GLU A 188 9.10 -27.39 16.17
C GLU A 188 8.03 -27.85 17.18
N SER A 189 6.83 -28.16 16.67
CA SER A 189 5.85 -28.95 17.40
C SER A 189 5.74 -30.32 16.72
N PRO A 190 5.74 -31.43 17.48
CA PRO A 190 5.84 -32.76 16.93
C PRO A 190 4.54 -33.15 16.21
N ASP A 191 4.74 -33.55 14.95
CA ASP A 191 3.98 -34.51 14.15
C ASP A 191 2.54 -34.85 14.57
N SER A 192 1.58 -34.45 13.74
CA SER A 192 0.50 -35.37 13.34
C SER A 192 -0.02 -34.94 11.98
N GLY A 193 0.32 -35.75 10.98
CA GLY A 193 -0.07 -35.54 9.60
C GLY A 193 -1.57 -35.55 9.38
N THR A 194 -2.06 -34.62 8.55
CA THR A 194 -3.19 -34.90 7.65
C THR A 194 -3.10 -33.97 6.44
N ASN A 195 -3.00 -34.59 5.26
CA ASN A 195 -3.06 -33.94 3.95
C ASN A 195 -4.49 -33.43 3.70
N MET A 196 -4.66 -32.14 3.38
CA MET A 196 -5.86 -31.66 2.69
C MET A 196 -5.50 -30.64 1.62
N THR A 197 -5.60 -31.11 0.38
CA THR A 197 -5.76 -30.32 -0.84
C THR A 197 -7.12 -29.63 -0.85
N PHE A 198 -7.16 -28.33 -1.12
CA PHE A 198 -8.35 -27.66 -1.64
C PHE A 198 -7.96 -26.60 -2.68
N TRP A 199 -8.84 -26.50 -3.66
CA TRP A 199 -8.83 -25.64 -4.85
C TRP A 199 -8.56 -24.16 -4.57
#